data_AF-T0N0R2-F1
#
_entry.id   AF-T0N0R2-F1
#
_cell.length_a   1.000
_cell.length_b   1.000
_cell.length_c   1.000
_cell.angle_alpha   90.00
_cell.angle_beta   90.00
_cell.angle_gamma   90.00
#
_symmetry.space_group_name_H-M   'P 1'
#
loop_
_entity.id
_entity.type
_entity.pdbx_description
1 polymer ?
#
loop_
_entity_poly.entity_id
_entity_poly.type
_entity_poly.pdbx_seq_one_letter_code
_entity_poly.pdbx_strand_id
1 'polypeptide(L)'
;MTMTDSPDVSLITNLSPNHLDMHKGMNEYVEAKKNIFKYQSKESLLVLNEENDITASMIGEQQGKLYTFSIKEEVAQGAYFKENNLYVKGLKVCNKKEVKLKGMYNIDNLLAAFAATCDEVSIETMRKVAMSFTGVEHRNEFVRELDGVEYYNNSIASSPTRTVASLLSFDNPVILLAGGYDKNLPFEPLAFEGYEKIKYLILLGATKNKIKD
;
A
#
# COMPACT_ATOMS: atom_id res chain seq x y z
N MET A 1 -3.58 11.04 21.54
CA MET A 1 -2.66 10.14 22.26
C MET A 1 -1.26 10.61 21.98
N THR A 2 -0.51 11.03 23.00
CA THR A 2 0.89 11.42 22.82
C THR A 2 1.73 10.17 23.07
N MET A 3 2.36 9.65 22.02
CA MET A 3 3.41 8.64 22.20
C MET A 3 4.59 9.31 22.90
N THR A 4 5.23 8.63 23.84
CA THR A 4 6.43 9.12 24.54
C THR A 4 7.66 8.27 24.22
N ASP A 5 7.50 7.29 23.36
CA ASP A 5 8.52 6.37 22.91
C ASP A 5 8.23 6.01 21.45
N SER A 6 9.27 5.73 20.66
CA SER A 6 9.14 5.39 19.24
C SER A 6 9.80 4.04 18.96
N PRO A 7 9.27 3.24 18.02
CA PRO A 7 9.91 1.99 17.62
C PRO A 7 11.34 2.19 17.09
N ASP A 8 12.18 1.17 17.23
CA ASP A 8 13.53 1.16 16.65
C ASP A 8 13.52 1.26 15.13
N VAL A 9 12.48 0.72 14.48
CA VAL A 9 12.23 0.85 13.04
C VAL A 9 10.82 1.39 12.83
N SER A 10 10.73 2.56 12.19
CA SER A 10 9.47 3.21 11.84
C SER A 10 9.35 3.32 10.33
N LEU A 11 8.18 2.99 9.79
CA LEU A 11 7.90 3.03 8.36
C LEU A 11 6.59 3.79 8.12
N ILE A 12 6.62 4.77 7.22
CA ILE A 12 5.41 5.42 6.70
C ILE A 12 5.29 5.10 5.21
N THR A 13 4.29 4.29 4.85
CA THR A 13 4.14 3.77 3.48
C THR A 13 3.62 4.79 2.49
N ASN A 14 2.66 5.63 2.87
CA ASN A 14 2.16 6.77 2.11
C ASN A 14 1.19 7.56 3.00
N LEU A 15 0.94 8.82 2.62
CA LEU A 15 -0.11 9.64 3.20
C LEU A 15 -0.99 10.28 2.13
N SER A 16 -2.29 10.09 2.27
CA SER A 16 -3.34 10.76 1.50
C SER A 16 -4.44 11.22 2.45
N PRO A 17 -5.29 12.18 2.04
CA PRO A 17 -6.46 12.58 2.82
C PRO A 17 -7.28 11.36 3.26
N ASN A 18 -7.39 11.16 4.57
CA ASN A 18 -8.14 10.07 5.17
C ASN A 18 -8.48 10.45 6.62
N HIS A 19 -9.64 10.02 7.11
CA HIS A 19 -10.12 10.30 8.47
C HIS A 19 -10.15 11.79 8.85
N LEU A 20 -10.38 12.70 7.90
CA LEU A 20 -10.43 14.15 8.15
C LEU A 20 -11.66 14.57 8.98
N ASP A 21 -12.61 13.68 9.18
CA ASP A 21 -13.72 13.79 10.15
C ASP A 21 -13.24 13.69 11.61
N MET A 22 -12.12 13.01 11.85
CA MET A 22 -11.51 12.83 13.17
C MET A 22 -10.35 13.82 13.42
N HIS A 23 -9.74 14.30 12.34
CA HIS A 23 -8.58 15.19 12.38
C HIS A 23 -8.98 16.65 12.15
N LYS A 24 -8.21 17.59 12.70
CA LYS A 24 -8.47 19.04 12.49
C LYS A 24 -8.17 19.51 11.06
N GLY A 25 -7.56 18.65 10.25
CA GLY A 25 -7.17 18.89 8.87
C GLY A 25 -5.95 18.06 8.50
N MET A 26 -5.49 18.22 7.26
CA MET A 26 -4.40 17.41 6.72
C MET A 26 -3.09 17.58 7.51
N ASN A 27 -2.75 18.81 7.92
CA ASN A 27 -1.54 19.07 8.69
C ASN A 27 -1.54 18.34 10.04
N GLU A 28 -2.66 18.38 10.76
CA GLU A 28 -2.76 17.68 12.06
C GLU A 28 -2.74 16.15 11.87
N TYR A 29 -3.36 15.62 10.82
CA TYR A 29 -3.26 14.20 10.45
C TYR A 29 -1.82 13.75 10.15
N VAL A 30 -1.06 14.57 9.42
CA VAL A 30 0.35 14.31 9.11
C VAL A 30 1.19 14.32 10.39
N GLU A 31 1.07 15.37 11.22
CA GLU A 31 1.78 15.47 12.49
C GLU A 31 1.40 14.33 13.46
N ALA A 32 0.14 13.92 13.47
CA ALA A 32 -0.32 12.79 14.27
C ALA A 32 0.42 11.50 13.90
N LYS A 33 0.71 11.27 12.62
CA LYS A 33 1.45 10.09 12.15
C LYS A 33 2.95 10.19 12.31
N LYS A 34 3.53 11.40 12.21
CA LYS A 34 4.96 11.63 12.50
C LYS A 34 5.34 11.23 13.93
N ASN A 35 4.38 11.19 14.86
CA ASN A 35 4.62 10.69 16.21
C ASN A 35 5.21 9.26 16.25
N ILE A 36 5.08 8.45 15.19
CA ILE A 36 5.69 7.12 15.11
C ILE A 36 7.23 7.18 15.14
N PHE A 37 7.86 8.28 14.69
CA PHE A 37 9.32 8.39 14.63
C PHE A 37 9.88 9.57 15.44
N LYS A 38 9.01 10.42 16.00
CA LYS A 38 9.39 11.67 16.67
C LYS A 38 10.33 11.50 17.87
N TYR A 39 10.29 10.36 18.55
CA TYR A 39 11.09 10.06 19.72
C TYR A 39 12.16 9.00 19.46
N GLN A 40 12.47 8.73 18.19
CA GLN A 40 13.53 7.80 17.80
C GLN A 40 14.91 8.28 18.24
N SER A 41 15.80 7.32 18.49
CA SER A 41 17.20 7.59 18.82
C SER A 41 18.06 7.70 17.55
N LYS A 42 19.36 7.99 17.71
CA LYS A 42 20.33 8.01 16.60
C LYS A 42 20.58 6.64 15.97
N GLU A 43 20.30 5.56 16.71
CA GLU A 43 20.47 4.18 16.22
C GLU A 43 19.22 3.67 15.49
N SER A 44 18.08 4.31 15.72
CA SER A 44 16.80 3.95 15.12
C SER A 44 16.76 4.27 13.62
N LEU A 45 15.90 3.56 12.90
CA LEU A 45 15.69 3.67 11.46
C LEU A 45 14.32 4.26 11.16
N LEU A 46 14.29 5.29 10.32
CA LEU A 46 13.10 5.76 9.63
C LEU A 46 13.10 5.30 8.17
N VAL A 47 11.96 4.79 7.70
CA VAL A 47 11.73 4.41 6.31
C VAL A 47 10.59 5.24 5.71
N LEU A 48 10.85 5.91 4.58
CA LEU A 48 9.90 6.79 3.90
C LEU A 48 9.74 6.42 2.41
N ASN A 49 8.55 6.68 1.88
CA ASN A 49 8.22 6.56 0.46
C ASN A 49 8.60 7.86 -0.29
N GLU A 50 9.34 7.77 -1.40
CA GLU A 50 9.67 8.94 -2.22
C GLU A 50 8.58 9.31 -3.24
N GLU A 51 7.68 8.39 -3.61
CA GLU A 51 6.58 8.64 -4.55
C GLU A 51 5.38 9.35 -3.94
N ASN A 52 5.38 9.59 -2.64
CA ASN A 52 4.34 10.34 -1.97
C ASN A 52 4.93 11.65 -1.45
N ASP A 53 4.54 12.77 -2.07
CA ASP A 53 5.08 14.12 -1.77
C ASP A 53 5.07 14.44 -0.27
N ILE A 54 4.05 13.99 0.45
CA ILE A 54 3.91 14.21 1.88
C ILE A 54 4.97 13.44 2.66
N THR A 55 5.18 12.15 2.40
CA THR A 55 6.25 11.39 3.06
C THR A 55 7.64 11.83 2.60
N ALA A 56 7.81 12.16 1.32
CA ALA A 56 9.06 12.71 0.79
C ALA A 56 9.43 14.03 1.46
N SER A 57 8.45 14.88 1.79
CA SER A 57 8.70 16.14 2.52
C SER A 57 9.23 15.95 3.95
N MET A 58 9.14 14.73 4.52
CA MET A 58 9.67 14.40 5.85
C MET A 58 11.13 13.98 5.83
N ILE A 59 11.74 13.84 4.66
CA ILE A 59 13.17 13.52 4.53
C ILE A 59 13.99 14.63 5.20
N GLY A 60 14.85 14.23 6.13
CA GLY A 60 15.64 15.15 6.96
C GLY A 60 15.06 15.36 8.36
N GLU A 61 13.85 14.88 8.65
CA GLU A 61 13.26 14.95 10.00
C GLU A 61 13.70 13.80 10.93
N GLN A 62 14.36 12.76 10.38
CA GLN A 62 14.87 11.63 11.18
C GLN A 62 15.94 12.06 12.19
N GLN A 63 15.99 11.37 13.34
CA GLN A 63 17.07 11.53 14.33
C GLN A 63 18.26 10.60 14.07
N GLY A 64 18.02 9.43 13.47
CA GLY A 64 19.00 8.38 13.22
C GLY A 64 19.17 8.08 11.74
N LYS A 65 19.09 6.80 11.39
CA LYS A 65 19.21 6.33 10.01
C LYS A 65 17.94 6.66 9.22
N LEU A 66 18.12 6.98 7.94
CA LEU A 66 17.03 7.10 6.97
C LEU A 66 17.28 6.13 5.83
N TYR A 67 16.30 5.26 5.59
CA TYR A 67 16.18 4.55 4.31
C TYR A 67 14.94 5.06 3.58
N THR A 68 14.99 5.02 2.27
CA THR A 68 13.85 5.35 1.43
C THR A 68 13.49 4.18 0.53
N PHE A 69 12.29 4.23 -0.04
CA PHE A 69 11.95 3.30 -1.10
C PHE A 69 11.27 4.01 -2.25
N SER A 70 11.49 3.45 -3.45
CA SER A 70 11.01 4.04 -4.68
C SER A 70 10.69 3.01 -5.76
N ILE A 71 9.53 3.15 -6.41
CA ILE A 71 9.18 2.40 -7.62
C ILE A 71 9.61 3.11 -8.92
N LYS A 72 10.06 4.38 -8.85
CA LYS A 72 10.44 5.20 -10.01
C LYS A 72 11.93 5.47 -10.12
N GLU A 73 12.58 5.77 -9.00
CA GLU A 73 13.96 6.25 -8.93
C GLU A 73 14.84 5.25 -8.19
N GLU A 74 16.14 5.28 -8.48
CA GLU A 74 17.12 4.52 -7.69
C GLU A 74 17.45 5.26 -6.40
N VAL A 75 17.42 4.54 -5.27
CA VAL A 75 17.79 5.11 -3.97
C VAL A 75 19.08 4.47 -3.45
N ALA A 76 19.97 5.29 -2.90
CA ALA A 76 21.27 4.84 -2.41
C ALA A 76 21.14 3.97 -1.14
N GLN A 77 20.22 4.34 -0.25
CA GLN A 77 19.99 3.67 1.04
C GLN A 77 18.52 3.30 1.16
N GLY A 78 18.24 1.99 1.08
CA GLY A 78 16.88 1.45 1.11
C GLY A 78 16.60 0.53 -0.07
N ALA A 79 15.41 0.60 -0.66
CA ALA A 79 14.95 -0.36 -1.66
C ALA A 79 14.29 0.30 -2.87
N TYR A 80 14.56 -0.18 -4.08
CA TYR A 80 13.98 0.42 -5.28
C TYR A 80 13.62 -0.60 -6.36
N PHE A 81 12.75 -0.17 -7.27
CA PHE A 81 12.40 -0.91 -8.48
C PHE A 81 13.14 -0.34 -9.69
N LYS A 82 13.83 -1.18 -10.45
CA LYS A 82 14.48 -0.79 -11.71
C LYS A 82 14.44 -1.94 -12.71
N GLU A 83 14.08 -1.63 -13.96
CA GLU A 83 14.15 -2.58 -15.09
C GLU A 83 13.46 -3.94 -14.78
N ASN A 84 12.27 -3.91 -14.18
CA ASN A 84 11.53 -5.11 -13.73
C ASN A 84 12.17 -5.91 -12.60
N ASN A 85 13.14 -5.36 -11.87
CA ASN A 85 13.75 -6.02 -10.72
C ASN A 85 13.62 -5.17 -9.46
N LEU A 86 13.55 -5.84 -8.31
CA LEU A 86 13.55 -5.23 -6.99
C LEU A 86 14.99 -5.27 -6.45
N TYR A 87 15.45 -4.15 -5.92
CA TYR A 87 16.79 -3.96 -5.37
C TYR A 87 16.72 -3.45 -3.94
N VAL A 88 17.75 -3.75 -3.16
CA VAL A 88 17.97 -3.24 -1.81
C VAL A 88 19.44 -2.88 -1.67
N LYS A 89 19.75 -1.61 -1.38
CA LYS A 89 21.15 -1.10 -1.28
C LYS A 89 22.01 -1.50 -2.48
N GLY A 90 21.45 -1.41 -3.68
CA GLY A 90 22.11 -1.77 -4.95
C GLY A 90 22.20 -3.28 -5.25
N LEU A 91 21.78 -4.16 -4.32
CA LEU A 91 21.77 -5.60 -4.51
C LEU A 91 20.41 -6.06 -5.05
N LYS A 92 20.43 -6.86 -6.11
CA LYS A 92 19.21 -7.42 -6.72
C LYS A 92 18.60 -8.48 -5.81
N VAL A 93 17.32 -8.33 -5.47
CA VAL A 93 16.53 -9.33 -4.73
C VAL A 93 15.90 -10.34 -5.67
N CYS A 94 15.00 -9.89 -6.55
CA CYS A 94 14.27 -10.74 -7.49
C CYS A 94 13.74 -9.94 -8.68
N ASN A 95 13.31 -10.64 -9.74
CA ASN A 95 12.53 -10.05 -10.81
C ASN A 95 11.04 -9.97 -10.42
N LYS A 96 10.34 -8.93 -10.88
CA LYS A 96 8.88 -8.76 -10.67
C LYS A 96 8.06 -9.99 -11.06
N LYS A 97 8.47 -10.71 -12.11
CA LYS A 97 7.77 -11.92 -12.56
C LYS A 97 7.84 -13.08 -11.57
N GLU A 98 8.79 -13.03 -10.65
CA GLU A 98 8.93 -14.03 -9.57
C GLU A 98 8.08 -13.66 -8.35
N VAL A 99 7.60 -12.41 -8.26
CA VAL A 99 6.76 -11.95 -7.17
C VAL A 99 5.37 -12.57 -7.32
N LYS A 100 4.91 -13.23 -6.26
CA LYS A 100 3.61 -13.90 -6.26
C LYS A 100 2.44 -12.92 -6.21
N LEU A 101 2.61 -11.82 -5.47
CA LEU A 101 1.62 -10.76 -5.38
C LEU A 101 1.52 -9.95 -6.68
N LYS A 102 0.29 -9.76 -7.17
CA LYS A 102 0.01 -8.98 -8.37
C LYS A 102 -0.05 -7.48 -8.08
N GLY A 103 0.26 -6.65 -9.08
CA GLY A 103 0.09 -5.20 -9.04
C GLY A 103 1.28 -4.40 -8.48
N MET A 104 1.50 -3.20 -9.01
CA MET A 104 2.64 -2.35 -8.61
C MET A 104 2.57 -1.85 -7.18
N TYR A 105 1.37 -1.68 -6.60
CA TYR A 105 1.22 -1.33 -5.19
C TYR A 105 1.78 -2.42 -4.25
N ASN A 106 1.80 -3.69 -4.67
CA ASN A 106 2.44 -4.75 -3.90
C ASN A 106 3.96 -4.77 -4.07
N ILE A 107 4.46 -4.33 -5.23
CA ILE A 107 5.90 -4.06 -5.40
C ILE A 107 6.32 -2.95 -4.45
N ASP A 108 5.55 -1.85 -4.39
CA ASP A 108 5.77 -0.74 -3.47
C ASP A 108 5.81 -1.20 -2.00
N ASN A 109 4.82 -2.01 -1.57
CA ASN A 109 4.80 -2.59 -0.22
C ASN A 109 6.00 -3.53 0.05
N LEU A 110 6.44 -4.31 -0.93
CA LEU A 110 7.61 -5.17 -0.78
C LEU A 110 8.90 -4.35 -0.62
N LEU A 111 9.07 -3.29 -1.41
CA LEU A 111 10.22 -2.40 -1.27
C LEU A 111 10.22 -1.73 0.11
N ALA A 112 9.06 -1.26 0.59
CA ALA A 112 8.92 -0.73 1.94
C ALA A 112 9.35 -1.73 3.01
N ALA A 113 8.89 -2.98 2.91
CA ALA A 113 9.25 -4.05 3.84
C ALA A 113 10.74 -4.41 3.76
N PHE A 114 11.31 -4.46 2.56
CA PHE A 114 12.72 -4.73 2.35
C PHE A 114 13.60 -3.62 2.90
N ALA A 115 13.27 -2.36 2.64
CA ALA A 115 13.98 -1.22 3.21
C ALA A 115 13.97 -1.29 4.74
N ALA A 116 12.82 -1.58 5.37
CA ALA A 116 12.70 -1.69 6.82
C ALA A 116 13.49 -2.85 7.45
N THR A 117 13.83 -3.89 6.70
CA THR A 117 14.43 -5.12 7.24
C THR A 117 15.84 -5.42 6.73
N CYS A 118 16.38 -4.58 5.84
CA CYS A 118 17.62 -4.88 5.10
C CYS A 118 18.90 -4.95 5.93
N ASP A 119 18.89 -4.41 7.16
CA ASP A 119 20.03 -4.53 8.07
C ASP A 119 20.02 -5.85 8.86
N GLU A 120 18.88 -6.55 8.92
CA GLU A 120 18.70 -7.76 9.74
C GLU A 120 18.44 -9.02 8.91
N VAL A 121 17.95 -8.84 7.69
CA VAL A 121 17.43 -9.94 6.85
C VAL A 121 18.24 -10.07 5.57
N SER A 122 18.63 -11.31 5.24
CA SER A 122 19.37 -11.61 4.00
C SER A 122 18.52 -11.40 2.74
N ILE A 123 19.17 -11.06 1.63
CA ILE A 123 18.55 -10.96 0.30
C ILE A 123 17.86 -12.27 -0.11
N GLU A 124 18.43 -13.42 0.27
CA GLU A 124 17.84 -14.74 -0.01
C GLU A 124 16.49 -14.90 0.70
N THR A 125 16.41 -14.49 1.98
CA THR A 125 15.16 -14.51 2.75
C THR A 125 14.13 -13.56 2.14
N MET A 126 14.53 -12.34 1.76
CA MET A 126 13.65 -11.37 1.10
C MET A 126 13.06 -11.93 -0.20
N ARG A 127 13.91 -12.58 -1.03
CA ARG A 127 13.47 -13.25 -2.26
C ARG A 127 12.48 -14.37 -1.96
N LYS A 128 12.75 -15.22 -0.98
CA LYS A 128 11.83 -16.30 -0.57
C LYS A 128 10.45 -15.73 -0.23
N VAL A 129 10.39 -14.67 0.57
CA VAL A 129 9.13 -14.00 0.93
C VAL A 129 8.41 -13.44 -0.30
N ALA A 130 9.10 -12.75 -1.20
CA ALA A 130 8.49 -12.23 -2.44
C ALA A 130 7.84 -13.33 -3.30
N MET A 131 8.45 -14.52 -3.33
CA MET A 131 7.98 -15.66 -4.11
C MET A 131 6.89 -16.48 -3.40
N SER A 132 6.84 -16.48 -2.07
CA SER A 132 5.92 -17.34 -1.31
C SER A 132 4.72 -16.61 -0.71
N PHE A 133 4.84 -15.32 -0.39
CA PHE A 133 3.80 -14.57 0.31
C PHE A 133 2.58 -14.35 -0.60
N THR A 134 1.42 -14.84 -0.15
CA THR A 134 0.16 -14.82 -0.91
C THR A 134 -0.71 -13.61 -0.59
N GLY A 135 -0.25 -12.71 0.28
CA GLY A 135 -1.02 -11.59 0.76
C GLY A 135 -1.65 -11.86 2.12
N VAL A 136 -2.57 -10.99 2.49
CA VAL A 136 -3.32 -11.08 3.74
C VAL A 136 -4.74 -11.50 3.39
N GLU A 137 -5.36 -12.31 4.25
CA GLU A 137 -6.77 -12.67 4.14
C GLU A 137 -7.62 -11.42 3.86
N HIS A 138 -8.61 -11.55 2.99
CA HIS A 138 -9.54 -10.50 2.63
C HIS A 138 -8.97 -9.31 1.83
N ARG A 139 -7.69 -9.34 1.39
CA ARG A 139 -7.07 -8.29 0.57
C ARG A 139 -6.70 -8.81 -0.82
N ASN A 140 -7.62 -8.69 -1.78
CA ASN A 140 -7.48 -9.29 -3.12
C ASN A 140 -7.02 -10.75 -3.07
N GLU A 141 -7.52 -11.46 -2.07
CA GLU A 141 -7.16 -12.84 -1.79
C GLU A 141 -7.79 -13.73 -2.85
N PHE A 142 -6.97 -14.49 -3.59
CA PHE A 142 -7.50 -15.53 -4.46
C PHE A 142 -8.11 -16.64 -3.60
N VAL A 143 -9.42 -16.85 -3.75
CA VAL A 143 -10.17 -17.85 -2.99
C VAL A 143 -10.17 -19.19 -3.71
N ARG A 144 -10.54 -19.18 -4.99
CA ARG A 144 -10.60 -20.38 -5.84
C ARG A 144 -10.81 -20.02 -7.30
N GLU A 145 -10.60 -21.00 -8.16
CA GLU A 145 -11.15 -21.04 -9.51
C GLU A 145 -12.26 -22.09 -9.55
N LEU A 146 -13.40 -21.76 -10.17
CA LEU A 146 -14.50 -22.69 -10.40
C LEU A 146 -15.05 -22.45 -11.81
N ASP A 147 -15.10 -23.51 -12.63
CA ASP A 147 -15.59 -23.47 -14.01
C ASP A 147 -14.96 -22.34 -14.86
N GLY A 148 -13.66 -22.12 -14.69
CA GLY A 148 -12.90 -21.09 -15.40
C GLY A 148 -13.08 -19.66 -14.87
N VAL A 149 -13.74 -19.49 -13.73
CA VAL A 149 -13.92 -18.19 -13.06
C VAL A 149 -13.07 -18.12 -11.81
N GLU A 150 -12.17 -17.14 -11.75
CA GLU A 150 -11.38 -16.83 -10.56
C GLU A 150 -12.20 -15.98 -9.57
N TYR A 151 -12.23 -16.38 -8.30
CA TYR A 151 -12.92 -15.68 -7.22
C TYR A 151 -11.91 -15.03 -6.30
N TYR A 152 -12.08 -13.73 -6.06
CA TYR A 152 -11.21 -12.94 -5.18
C TYR A 152 -11.99 -12.33 -4.02
N ASN A 153 -11.45 -12.46 -2.81
CA ASN A 153 -11.98 -11.85 -1.61
C ASN A 153 -11.24 -10.55 -1.30
N ASN A 154 -11.97 -9.43 -1.37
CA ASN A 154 -11.46 -8.10 -1.06
C ASN A 154 -12.33 -7.36 -0.04
N SER A 155 -12.87 -8.09 0.95
CA SER A 155 -13.86 -7.55 1.90
C SER A 155 -13.35 -6.38 2.76
N ILE A 156 -12.03 -6.15 2.85
CA ILE A 156 -11.46 -5.00 3.57
C ILE A 156 -11.44 -3.69 2.73
N ALA A 157 -11.80 -3.75 1.45
CA ALA A 157 -11.95 -2.57 0.59
C ALA A 157 -13.23 -1.79 0.93
N SER A 158 -13.21 -1.14 2.09
CA SER A 158 -14.36 -0.41 2.65
C SER A 158 -14.42 1.07 2.26
N SER A 159 -13.76 1.45 1.15
CA SER A 159 -13.82 2.78 0.54
C SER A 159 -13.75 2.69 -1.00
N PRO A 160 -14.34 3.64 -1.75
CA PRO A 160 -14.30 3.65 -3.22
C PRO A 160 -12.88 3.62 -3.78
N THR A 161 -11.95 4.40 -3.21
CA THR A 161 -10.54 4.43 -3.61
C THR A 161 -9.82 3.09 -3.44
N ARG A 162 -10.10 2.34 -2.36
CA ARG A 162 -9.54 1.00 -2.15
C ARG A 162 -10.09 0.00 -3.17
N THR A 163 -11.37 0.12 -3.52
CA THR A 163 -11.99 -0.70 -4.56
C THR A 163 -11.37 -0.42 -5.93
N VAL A 164 -11.17 0.85 -6.30
CA VAL A 164 -10.49 1.24 -7.55
C VAL A 164 -9.08 0.65 -7.62
N ALA A 165 -8.28 0.80 -6.56
CA ALA A 165 -6.93 0.22 -6.52
C ALA A 165 -6.91 -1.30 -6.74
N SER A 166 -7.94 -2.01 -6.27
CA SER A 166 -8.13 -3.44 -6.52
C SER A 166 -8.51 -3.73 -7.97
N LEU A 167 -9.48 -3.01 -8.53
CA LEU A 167 -9.92 -3.18 -9.92
C LEU A 167 -8.76 -2.98 -10.91
N LEU A 168 -7.94 -1.96 -10.69
CA LEU A 168 -6.78 -1.66 -11.54
C LEU A 168 -5.66 -2.70 -11.43
N SER A 169 -5.72 -3.59 -10.44
CA SER A 169 -4.74 -4.69 -10.29
C SER A 169 -5.02 -5.89 -11.18
N PHE A 170 -6.22 -5.99 -11.75
CA PHE A 170 -6.61 -7.05 -12.67
C PHE A 170 -6.35 -6.64 -14.11
N ASP A 171 -5.81 -7.58 -14.90
CA ASP A 171 -5.58 -7.37 -16.32
C ASP A 171 -6.91 -7.20 -17.08
N ASN A 172 -7.91 -8.00 -16.72
CA ASN A 172 -9.22 -8.04 -17.35
C ASN A 172 -10.32 -7.40 -16.49
N PRO A 173 -11.39 -6.84 -17.08
CA PRO A 173 -12.56 -6.39 -16.34
C PRO A 173 -13.21 -7.50 -15.50
N VAL A 174 -13.73 -7.16 -14.32
CA VAL A 174 -14.25 -8.11 -13.33
C VAL A 174 -15.75 -7.96 -13.10
N ILE A 175 -16.37 -8.98 -12.50
CA ILE A 175 -17.71 -8.86 -11.91
C ILE A 175 -17.53 -8.35 -10.48
N LEU A 176 -17.99 -7.13 -10.21
CA LEU A 176 -17.83 -6.49 -8.90
C LEU A 176 -19.09 -6.66 -8.05
N LEU A 177 -18.92 -7.18 -6.84
CA LEU A 177 -19.92 -7.14 -5.78
C LEU A 177 -19.60 -5.96 -4.87
N ALA A 178 -20.48 -4.96 -4.80
CA ALA A 178 -20.22 -3.74 -4.05
C ALA A 178 -21.43 -3.25 -3.25
N GLY A 179 -21.15 -2.63 -2.10
CA GLY A 179 -22.15 -1.99 -1.26
C GLY A 179 -22.00 -2.34 0.21
N GLY A 180 -22.77 -1.67 1.07
CA GLY A 180 -22.68 -1.84 2.52
C GLY A 180 -23.24 -0.66 3.29
N TYR A 181 -22.59 -0.35 4.42
CA TYR A 181 -22.90 0.80 5.26
C TYR A 181 -22.42 2.12 4.63
N ASP A 182 -23.18 3.19 4.84
CA ASP A 182 -22.89 4.50 4.27
C ASP A 182 -21.98 5.33 5.19
N LYS A 183 -20.73 5.49 4.78
CA LYS A 183 -19.74 6.35 5.44
C LYS A 183 -19.80 7.81 4.96
N ASN A 184 -20.78 8.17 4.13
CA ASN A 184 -20.89 9.46 3.45
C ASN A 184 -19.62 9.80 2.64
N LEU A 185 -19.08 8.79 1.95
CA LEU A 185 -17.93 8.96 1.06
C LEU A 185 -18.38 9.24 -0.38
N PRO A 186 -17.62 10.03 -1.16
CA PRO A 186 -17.86 10.21 -2.59
C PRO A 186 -17.59 8.90 -3.36
N PHE A 187 -18.51 8.53 -4.25
CA PHE A 187 -18.41 7.33 -5.10
C PHE A 187 -17.92 7.65 -6.52
N GLU A 188 -17.82 8.92 -6.87
CA GLU A 188 -17.30 9.46 -8.11
C GLU A 188 -15.97 8.82 -8.55
N PRO A 189 -14.98 8.59 -7.66
CA PRO A 189 -13.75 7.90 -8.07
C PRO A 189 -13.99 6.50 -8.62
N LEU A 190 -14.96 5.76 -8.06
CA LEU A 190 -15.30 4.42 -8.57
C LEU A 190 -15.90 4.49 -9.98
N ALA A 191 -16.74 5.49 -10.24
CA ALA A 191 -17.34 5.71 -11.55
C ALA A 191 -16.31 6.19 -12.59
N PHE A 192 -15.47 7.16 -12.23
CA PHE A 192 -14.55 7.76 -13.20
C PHE A 192 -13.28 6.92 -13.44
N GLU A 193 -12.77 6.23 -12.43
CA GLU A 193 -11.50 5.50 -12.53
C GLU A 193 -11.70 3.98 -12.62
N GLY A 194 -12.78 3.45 -12.05
CA GLY A 194 -13.03 2.02 -11.94
C GLY A 194 -13.91 1.43 -13.05
N TYR A 195 -14.73 2.23 -13.71
CA TYR A 195 -15.80 1.76 -14.60
C TYR A 195 -15.31 0.84 -15.72
N GLU A 196 -14.22 1.20 -16.41
CA GLU A 196 -13.62 0.40 -17.49
C GLU A 196 -13.14 -1.00 -17.03
N LYS A 197 -12.94 -1.19 -15.72
CA LYS A 197 -12.54 -2.47 -15.12
C LYS A 197 -13.73 -3.27 -14.56
N ILE A 198 -14.96 -2.81 -14.74
CA ILE A 198 -16.16 -3.48 -14.24
C ILE A 198 -16.98 -4.00 -15.43
N LYS A 199 -17.03 -5.33 -15.58
CA LYS A 199 -17.87 -6.01 -16.58
C LYS A 199 -19.33 -6.04 -16.16
N TYR A 200 -19.59 -6.32 -14.88
CA TYR A 200 -20.92 -6.32 -14.26
C TYR A 200 -20.81 -5.83 -12.83
N LEU A 201 -21.83 -5.10 -12.37
CA LEU A 201 -21.89 -4.55 -11.03
C LEU A 201 -23.12 -5.12 -10.29
N ILE A 202 -22.86 -5.81 -9.19
CA ILE A 202 -23.89 -6.36 -8.30
C ILE A 202 -23.91 -5.50 -7.04
N LEU A 203 -24.99 -4.75 -6.85
CA LEU A 203 -25.12 -3.78 -5.76
C LEU A 203 -26.00 -4.28 -4.63
N LEU A 204 -25.52 -4.08 -3.39
CA LEU A 204 -26.19 -4.51 -2.17
C LEU A 204 -26.11 -3.45 -1.06
N GLY A 205 -26.90 -3.63 -0.01
CA GLY A 205 -26.86 -2.77 1.18
C GLY A 205 -27.42 -1.35 0.99
N ALA A 206 -27.10 -0.47 1.94
CA ALA A 206 -27.67 0.88 2.02
C ALA A 206 -27.12 1.81 0.94
N THR A 207 -25.87 1.63 0.52
CA THR A 207 -25.21 2.46 -0.48
C THR A 207 -25.55 2.07 -1.93
N LYS A 208 -26.37 1.04 -2.17
CA LYS A 208 -26.64 0.50 -3.51
C LYS A 208 -27.09 1.57 -4.52
N ASN A 209 -27.97 2.50 -4.12
CA ASN A 209 -28.49 3.51 -5.04
C ASN A 209 -27.43 4.59 -5.30
N LYS A 210 -26.71 5.02 -4.25
CA LYS A 210 -25.61 6.00 -4.37
C LYS A 210 -24.47 5.54 -5.26
N ILE A 211 -24.20 4.23 -5.33
CA ILE A 211 -23.18 3.67 -6.23
C ILE A 211 -23.70 3.57 -7.67
N LYS A 212 -25.01 3.36 -7.82
CA LYS A 212 -25.66 3.21 -9.13
C LYS A 212 -25.81 4.55 -9.85
N ASP A 213 -26.23 5.56 -9.10
CA ASP A 213 -26.50 6.92 -9.58
C ASP A 213 -25.19 7.66 -9.89
#